data_AF-A0A9P1H7B7-F1
#
_entry.id   AF-A0A9P1H7B7-F1
#
_cell.length_a   1.000
_cell.length_b   1.000
_cell.length_c   1.000
_cell.angle_alpha   90.00
_cell.angle_beta   90.00
_cell.angle_gamma   90.00
#
_symmetry.space_group_name_H-M   'P 1'
#
loop_
_entity.id
_entity.type
_entity.pdbx_description
1 polymer ?
#
loop_
_entity_poly.entity_id
_entity_poly.type
_entity_poly.pdbx_seq_one_letter_code
_entity_poly.pdbx_strand_id
1 'polypeptide(L)'
;MERPAAENGYWHRVNPGRPGPSKLHIATQALFRLIKEEQSYHKELKQQKQRVERLKADFTNGVNIDENSEYIIRQETRTATSQKSMERRRAAEIIMCAPALPLHEKIKEGMRSVQEELAYADDPTPVEELENAKKALDLGREVLGLPPINADDF
;
A
#
# COMPACT_ATOMS: atom_id res chain seq x y z
N MET A 1 -42.19 -15.95 -20.26
CA MET A 1 -42.26 -17.14 -19.40
C MET A 1 -41.79 -16.72 -18.02
N GLU A 2 -42.72 -16.41 -17.12
CA GLU A 2 -42.41 -16.16 -15.71
C GLU A 2 -42.01 -17.49 -15.06
N ARG A 3 -40.88 -17.50 -14.33
CA ARG A 3 -40.43 -18.70 -13.62
C ARG A 3 -41.34 -18.97 -12.42
N PRO A 4 -41.71 -20.23 -12.14
CA PRO A 4 -42.62 -20.58 -11.05
C PRO A 4 -42.01 -20.20 -9.69
N ALA A 5 -42.83 -19.69 -8.78
CA ALA A 5 -42.42 -19.20 -7.46
C ALA A 5 -41.58 -20.20 -6.63
N ALA A 6 -41.72 -21.50 -6.90
CA ALA A 6 -40.95 -22.57 -6.26
C ALA A 6 -39.45 -22.56 -6.62
N GLU A 7 -39.07 -22.12 -7.83
CA GLU A 7 -37.67 -22.03 -8.25
C GLU A 7 -36.92 -20.87 -7.57
N ASN A 8 -37.60 -19.74 -7.32
CA ASN A 8 -36.98 -18.57 -6.66
C ASN A 8 -36.53 -18.89 -5.22
N GLY A 9 -37.24 -19.75 -4.49
CA GLY A 9 -36.87 -20.17 -3.14
C GLY A 9 -35.77 -21.24 -3.07
N TYR A 10 -35.50 -21.94 -4.18
CA TYR A 10 -34.39 -22.90 -4.25
C TYR A 10 -33.04 -22.18 -4.35
N TRP A 11 -32.93 -21.19 -5.25
CA TRP A 11 -31.71 -20.42 -5.46
C TRP A 11 -31.25 -19.62 -4.23
N HIS A 12 -32.18 -19.02 -3.46
CA HIS A 12 -31.85 -18.32 -2.22
C HIS A 12 -31.36 -19.22 -1.09
N ARG A 13 -31.76 -20.50 -1.05
CA ARG A 13 -31.31 -21.46 -0.03
C ARG A 13 -29.94 -22.04 -0.33
N VAL A 14 -29.65 -22.31 -1.60
CA VAL A 14 -28.35 -22.87 -2.03
C VAL A 14 -27.27 -21.80 -2.19
N ASN A 15 -27.67 -20.55 -2.40
CA ASN A 15 -26.78 -19.41 -2.47
C ASN A 15 -27.43 -18.23 -1.74
N PRO A 16 -27.39 -18.21 -0.39
CA PRO A 16 -27.81 -17.02 0.34
C PRO A 16 -26.95 -15.88 -0.18
N GLY A 17 -27.58 -14.83 -0.70
CA GLY A 17 -26.89 -13.65 -1.19
C GLY A 17 -25.98 -13.15 -0.08
N ARG A 18 -24.67 -13.39 -0.23
CA ARG A 18 -23.70 -12.94 0.77
C ARG A 18 -23.84 -11.41 0.79
N PRO A 19 -24.14 -10.78 1.94
CA PRO A 19 -24.25 -9.34 1.97
C PRO A 19 -22.98 -8.74 1.38
N GLY A 20 -23.14 -7.73 0.53
CA GLY A 20 -22.00 -7.01 -0.03
C GLY A 20 -21.11 -6.49 1.10
N PRO A 21 -19.80 -6.33 0.86
CA PRO A 21 -18.90 -5.80 1.87
C PRO A 21 -19.39 -4.44 2.37
N SER A 22 -19.30 -4.22 3.68
CA SER A 22 -19.66 -2.94 4.28
C SER A 22 -18.75 -1.81 3.76
N LYS A 23 -19.19 -0.57 3.88
CA LYS A 23 -18.36 0.59 3.51
C LYS A 23 -17.07 0.66 4.33
N LEU A 24 -17.18 0.43 5.64
CA LEU A 24 -16.03 0.32 6.55
C LEU A 24 -15.06 -0.77 6.08
N HIS A 25 -15.57 -1.94 5.71
CA HIS A 25 -14.75 -3.03 5.18
C HIS A 25 -14.02 -2.62 3.89
N ILE A 26 -14.71 -1.97 2.96
CA ILE A 26 -14.11 -1.50 1.70
C ILE A 26 -13.01 -0.47 1.96
N ALA A 27 -13.27 0.53 2.80
CA ALA A 27 -12.31 1.57 3.16
C ALA A 27 -11.07 0.98 3.86
N THR A 28 -11.29 0.05 4.80
CA THR A 28 -10.22 -0.65 5.52
C THR A 28 -9.35 -1.47 4.56
N GLN A 29 -9.96 -2.21 3.62
CA GLN A 29 -9.21 -2.98 2.63
C GLN A 29 -8.44 -2.10 1.65
N ALA A 30 -8.99 -0.93 1.27
CA ALA A 30 -8.29 0.04 0.45
C ALA A 30 -7.03 0.56 1.18
N LEU A 31 -7.16 0.91 2.46
CA LEU A 31 -6.03 1.37 3.29
C LEU A 31 -4.94 0.29 3.41
N PHE A 32 -5.30 -0.97 3.67
CA PHE A 32 -4.32 -2.07 3.70
C PHE A 32 -3.55 -2.25 2.39
N ARG A 33 -4.19 -2.04 1.24
CA ARG A 33 -3.51 -2.15 -0.07
C ARG A 33 -2.47 -1.06 -0.23
N LEU A 34 -2.80 0.18 0.15
CA LEU A 34 -1.87 1.31 0.11
C LEU A 34 -0.66 1.09 1.03
N ILE A 35 -0.89 0.57 2.24
CA ILE A 35 0.18 0.21 3.19
C ILE A 35 1.09 -0.88 2.60
N LYS A 36 0.53 -1.94 2.02
CA LYS A 36 1.32 -3.01 1.40
C LYS A 36 2.12 -2.52 0.19
N GLU A 37 1.54 -1.63 -0.60
CA GLU A 37 2.19 -1.00 -1.74
C GLU A 37 3.40 -0.18 -1.29
N GLU A 38 3.26 0.61 -0.22
CA GLU A 38 4.34 1.38 0.40
C GLU A 38 5.49 0.46 0.86
N GLN A 39 5.16 -0.60 1.58
CA GLN A 39 6.15 -1.55 2.10
C GLN A 39 6.88 -2.29 0.97
N SER A 40 6.17 -2.63 -0.10
CA SER A 40 6.74 -3.26 -1.29
C SER A 40 7.75 -2.34 -1.96
N TYR A 41 7.43 -1.04 -2.12
CA TYR A 41 8.35 -0.06 -2.70
C TYR A 41 9.62 0.10 -1.85
N HIS A 42 9.50 0.15 -0.52
CA HIS A 42 10.67 0.23 0.36
C HIS A 42 11.56 -1.00 0.28
N LYS A 43 10.96 -2.19 0.20
CA LYS A 43 11.70 -3.44 0.03
C LYS A 43 12.46 -3.48 -1.30
N GLU A 44 11.80 -3.12 -2.40
CA GLU A 44 12.40 -3.12 -3.73
C GLU A 44 13.59 -2.15 -3.81
N LEU A 45 13.42 -0.93 -3.28
CA LEU A 45 14.47 0.08 -3.26
C LEU A 45 15.70 -0.37 -2.44
N LYS A 46 15.48 -1.06 -1.31
CA LYS A 46 16.57 -1.65 -0.52
C LYS A 46 17.33 -2.72 -1.30
N GLN A 47 16.61 -3.59 -2.01
CA GLN A 47 17.21 -4.65 -2.83
C GLN A 47 18.02 -4.07 -4.00
N GLN A 48 17.48 -3.06 -4.69
CA GLN A 48 18.18 -2.35 -5.77
C GLN A 48 19.47 -1.69 -5.26
N LYS A 49 19.44 -1.02 -4.11
CA LYS A 49 20.64 -0.42 -3.49
C LYS A 49 21.71 -1.47 -3.19
N GLN A 50 21.33 -2.59 -2.59
CA GLN A 50 22.26 -3.70 -2.30
C GLN A 50 22.85 -4.29 -3.58
N ARG A 51 22.05 -4.43 -4.64
CA ARG A 51 22.55 -4.92 -5.94
C ARG A 51 23.57 -3.96 -6.56
N VAL A 52 23.30 -2.65 -6.53
CA VAL A 52 24.24 -1.63 -7.02
C VAL A 52 25.53 -1.63 -6.21
N GLU A 53 25.47 -1.77 -4.89
CA GLU A 53 26.66 -1.84 -4.03
C GLU A 53 27.52 -3.08 -4.34
N ARG A 54 26.90 -4.25 -4.54
CA ARG A 54 27.62 -5.47 -4.96
C ARG A 54 28.28 -5.30 -6.31
N LEU A 55 27.53 -4.83 -7.32
CA LEU A 55 28.08 -4.59 -8.66
C LEU A 55 29.25 -3.60 -8.64
N LYS A 56 29.19 -2.57 -7.79
CA LYS A 56 30.30 -1.63 -7.59
C LYS A 56 31.51 -2.31 -6.94
N ALA A 57 31.30 -3.11 -5.90
CA ALA A 57 32.37 -3.83 -5.23
C ALA A 57 33.06 -4.82 -6.17
N ASP A 58 32.28 -5.57 -6.95
CA ASP A 58 32.80 -6.50 -7.96
C ASP A 58 33.65 -5.75 -9.00
N PHE A 59 33.17 -4.58 -9.48
CA PHE A 59 33.89 -3.74 -10.43
C PHE A 59 35.23 -3.23 -9.88
N THR A 60 35.25 -2.80 -8.61
CA THR A 60 36.48 -2.34 -7.97
C THR A 60 37.49 -3.46 -7.71
N ASN A 61 37.04 -4.70 -7.56
CA ASN A 61 37.90 -5.84 -7.25
C ASN A 61 38.52 -6.50 -8.49
N GLY A 62 38.26 -5.99 -9.69
CA GLY A 62 38.89 -6.49 -10.93
C GLY A 62 38.53 -7.93 -11.28
N VAL A 63 37.47 -8.48 -10.67
CA VAL A 63 36.86 -9.74 -11.13
C VAL A 63 36.47 -9.49 -12.59
N ASN A 64 36.81 -10.38 -13.51
CA ASN A 64 36.57 -10.19 -14.95
C ASN A 64 35.05 -10.02 -15.19
N ILE A 65 34.59 -8.77 -15.23
CA ILE A 65 33.19 -8.46 -15.47
C ILE A 65 33.07 -8.16 -16.95
N ASP A 66 32.46 -9.12 -17.62
CA ASP A 66 31.81 -9.05 -18.92
C ASP A 66 31.60 -7.61 -19.42
N GLU A 67 31.89 -7.30 -20.68
CA GLU A 67 31.76 -5.96 -21.28
C GLU A 67 30.35 -5.33 -21.05
N ASN A 68 29.35 -6.16 -20.77
CA ASN A 68 27.99 -5.76 -20.42
C ASN A 68 27.81 -5.24 -18.97
N SER A 69 28.80 -5.38 -18.12
CA SER A 69 28.74 -4.99 -16.71
C SER A 69 28.56 -3.50 -16.50
N GLU A 70 29.27 -2.68 -17.27
CA GLU A 70 29.07 -1.23 -17.27
C GLU A 70 27.67 -0.85 -17.74
N TYR A 71 27.13 -1.56 -18.72
CA TYR A 71 25.77 -1.32 -19.22
C TYR A 71 24.73 -1.70 -18.16
N ILE A 72 24.89 -2.84 -17.49
CA ILE A 72 24.04 -3.28 -16.38
C ILE A 72 24.13 -2.28 -15.22
N ILE A 73 25.33 -1.84 -14.83
CA ILE A 73 25.52 -0.83 -13.79
C ILE A 73 24.85 0.49 -14.20
N ARG A 74 24.99 0.94 -15.46
CA ARG A 74 24.32 2.14 -15.96
C ARG A 74 22.80 1.99 -16.01
N GLN A 75 22.27 0.82 -16.35
CA GLN A 75 20.83 0.56 -16.33
C GLN A 75 20.28 0.54 -14.90
N GLU A 76 20.92 -0.20 -14.00
CA GLU A 76 20.55 -0.27 -12.58
C GLU A 76 20.70 1.09 -11.90
N THR A 77 21.78 1.84 -12.21
CA THR A 77 21.93 3.22 -11.73
C THR A 77 21.00 4.18 -12.42
N ARG A 78 20.55 3.97 -13.67
CA ARG A 78 19.55 4.80 -14.35
C ARG A 78 18.13 4.50 -13.84
N THR A 79 17.83 3.27 -13.46
CA THR A 79 16.58 2.90 -12.78
C THR A 79 16.59 3.47 -11.37
N ALA A 80 17.67 3.22 -10.61
CA ALA A 80 17.86 3.78 -9.28
C ALA A 80 17.91 5.30 -9.30
N THR A 81 18.55 5.94 -10.31
CA THR A 81 18.51 7.39 -10.54
C THR A 81 17.25 7.86 -11.20
N SER A 82 16.43 7.09 -11.88
CA SER A 82 15.08 7.54 -12.28
C SER A 82 14.19 7.57 -11.04
N GLN A 83 14.30 6.57 -10.15
CA GLN A 83 13.81 6.63 -8.77
C GLN A 83 14.40 7.83 -7.99
N LYS A 84 15.71 8.06 -8.08
CA LYS A 84 16.43 9.17 -7.42
C LYS A 84 16.32 10.53 -8.12
N SER A 85 15.85 10.61 -9.36
CA SER A 85 15.63 11.85 -10.14
C SER A 85 14.18 12.27 -10.00
N MET A 86 13.29 11.28 -9.83
CA MET A 86 12.05 11.47 -9.11
C MET A 86 12.31 11.99 -7.68
N GLU A 87 13.43 11.66 -7.03
CA GLU A 87 13.87 12.33 -5.78
C GLU A 87 14.59 13.69 -6.00
N ARG A 88 15.47 13.86 -7.02
CA ARG A 88 16.39 15.03 -7.15
C ARG A 88 15.86 16.21 -7.97
N ARG A 89 15.02 16.03 -8.99
CA ARG A 89 14.33 17.18 -9.65
C ARG A 89 13.25 17.83 -8.78
N ARG A 90 13.12 17.34 -7.55
CA ARG A 90 12.10 17.65 -6.55
C ARG A 90 12.67 18.25 -5.26
N ALA A 91 14.01 18.40 -5.19
CA ALA A 91 14.71 18.95 -4.04
C ALA A 91 14.96 20.47 -4.11
N ALA A 92 14.85 21.11 -5.28
CA ALA A 92 15.15 22.53 -5.44
C ALA A 92 13.93 23.45 -5.31
N GLU A 93 12.71 22.90 -5.29
CA GLU A 93 11.49 23.70 -5.15
C GLU A 93 10.42 22.75 -4.59
N ILE A 94 10.08 22.86 -3.31
CA ILE A 94 8.76 22.53 -2.74
C ILE A 94 8.15 21.14 -3.08
N ILE A 95 8.86 20.01 -3.32
CA ILE A 95 8.14 18.76 -3.66
C ILE A 95 8.93 17.50 -3.24
N MET A 96 8.98 17.09 -1.97
CA MET A 96 9.79 15.92 -1.53
C MET A 96 9.03 14.57 -1.60
N CYS A 97 8.84 13.95 -2.78
CA CYS A 97 8.63 12.50 -3.10
C CYS A 97 7.68 12.34 -4.32
N ALA A 98 7.98 11.51 -5.31
CA ALA A 98 7.09 11.32 -6.47
C ALA A 98 6.14 10.10 -6.43
N PRO A 99 6.49 8.95 -5.84
CA PRO A 99 5.49 7.94 -5.50
C PRO A 99 5.15 7.92 -4.01
N ALA A 100 6.11 8.17 -3.11
CA ALA A 100 5.88 8.07 -1.66
C ALA A 100 5.06 9.23 -1.06
N LEU A 101 5.15 10.47 -1.54
CA LEU A 101 4.26 11.55 -1.07
C LEU A 101 2.83 11.36 -1.55
N PRO A 102 2.55 11.12 -2.84
CA PRO A 102 1.17 10.86 -3.22
C PRO A 102 0.64 9.60 -2.56
N LEU A 103 1.50 8.61 -2.27
CA LEU A 103 1.07 7.42 -1.52
C LEU A 103 0.85 7.72 -0.03
N HIS A 104 1.69 8.52 0.61
CA HIS A 104 1.49 8.98 2.00
C HIS A 104 0.24 9.85 2.12
N GLU A 105 -0.01 10.76 1.18
CA GLU A 105 -1.24 11.54 1.12
C GLU A 105 -2.47 10.64 0.87
N LYS A 106 -2.37 9.64 -0.01
CA LYS A 106 -3.43 8.62 -0.17
C LYS A 106 -3.64 7.77 1.08
N ILE A 107 -2.58 7.44 1.81
CA ILE A 107 -2.67 6.73 3.09
C ILE A 107 -3.36 7.64 4.12
N LYS A 108 -3.00 8.92 4.21
CA LYS A 108 -3.70 9.89 5.08
C LYS A 108 -5.17 10.05 4.71
N GLU A 109 -5.50 10.14 3.43
CA GLU A 109 -6.87 10.22 2.94
C GLU A 109 -7.64 8.92 3.22
N GLY A 110 -7.02 7.77 2.98
CA GLY A 110 -7.57 6.46 3.31
C GLY A 110 -7.82 6.29 4.82
N MET A 111 -6.91 6.77 5.67
CA MET A 111 -7.10 6.81 7.12
C MET A 111 -8.29 7.69 7.50
N ARG A 112 -8.41 8.89 6.91
CA ARG A 112 -9.57 9.76 7.15
C ARG A 112 -10.87 9.08 6.74
N SER A 113 -10.90 8.42 5.58
CA SER A 113 -12.08 7.68 5.13
C SER A 113 -12.46 6.54 6.08
N VAL A 114 -11.48 5.80 6.61
CA VAL A 114 -11.74 4.76 7.63
C VAL A 114 -12.25 5.36 8.93
N GLN A 115 -11.70 6.51 9.38
CA GLN A 115 -12.17 7.20 10.57
C GLN A 115 -13.59 7.76 10.40
N GLU A 116 -13.92 8.31 9.25
CA GLU A 116 -15.29 8.78 8.94
C GLU A 116 -16.27 7.60 8.97
N GLU A 117 -15.97 6.48 8.30
CA GLU A 117 -16.84 5.29 8.33
C GLU A 117 -16.94 4.66 9.73
N LEU A 118 -15.91 4.78 10.59
CA LEU A 118 -15.98 4.38 12.00
C LEU A 118 -16.91 5.30 12.80
N ALA A 119 -16.87 6.61 12.57
CA ALA A 119 -17.73 7.57 13.26
C ALA A 119 -19.22 7.40 12.92
N TYR A 120 -19.51 6.89 11.71
CA TYR A 120 -20.88 6.57 11.26
C TYR A 120 -21.22 5.07 11.38
N ALA A 121 -20.37 4.26 12.02
CA ALA A 121 -20.64 2.84 12.20
C ALA A 121 -21.75 2.65 13.25
N ASP A 122 -22.94 2.30 12.78
CA ASP A 122 -24.07 1.94 13.64
C ASP A 122 -24.00 0.45 14.05
N ASP A 123 -24.65 0.11 15.18
CA ASP A 123 -24.91 -1.30 15.53
C ASP A 123 -25.95 -1.91 14.55
N PRO A 124 -25.73 -3.12 14.00
CA PRO A 124 -24.68 -4.09 14.34
C PRO A 124 -23.54 -4.13 13.32
N THR A 125 -22.49 -3.32 13.52
CA THR A 125 -21.23 -3.48 12.78
C THR A 125 -20.43 -4.66 13.37
N PRO A 126 -19.92 -5.61 12.57
CA PRO A 126 -19.18 -6.76 13.09
C PRO A 126 -17.92 -6.33 13.85
N VAL A 127 -17.68 -6.91 15.03
CA VAL A 127 -16.49 -6.64 15.88
C VAL A 127 -15.18 -6.84 15.10
N GLU A 128 -15.13 -7.83 14.22
CA GLU A 128 -13.95 -8.09 13.38
C GLU A 128 -13.66 -6.92 12.41
N GLU A 129 -14.69 -6.27 11.85
CA GLU A 129 -14.50 -5.11 10.97
C GLU A 129 -13.97 -3.90 11.76
N LEU A 130 -14.47 -3.69 12.98
CA LEU A 130 -13.98 -2.65 13.87
C LEU A 130 -12.51 -2.88 14.26
N GLU A 131 -12.15 -4.11 14.64
CA GLU A 131 -10.75 -4.45 14.95
C GLU A 131 -9.82 -4.26 13.74
N ASN A 132 -10.27 -4.68 12.56
CA ASN A 132 -9.48 -4.55 11.34
C ASN A 132 -9.27 -3.08 10.95
N ALA A 133 -10.29 -2.24 11.12
CA ALA A 133 -10.20 -0.80 10.90
C ALA A 133 -9.16 -0.16 11.85
N LYS A 134 -9.20 -0.49 13.14
CA LYS A 134 -8.22 0.01 14.14
C LYS A 134 -6.79 -0.41 13.77
N LYS A 135 -6.59 -1.70 13.46
CA LYS A 135 -5.29 -2.23 13.01
C LYS A 135 -4.78 -1.53 11.75
N ALA A 136 -5.66 -1.23 10.79
CA ALA A 136 -5.30 -0.53 9.57
C ALA A 136 -4.84 0.91 9.84
N LEU A 137 -5.49 1.61 10.77
CA LEU A 137 -5.12 2.96 11.16
C LEU A 137 -3.78 3.02 11.91
N ASP A 138 -3.52 2.08 12.81
CA ASP A 138 -2.24 1.97 13.51
C ASP A 138 -1.08 1.72 12.54
N LEU A 139 -1.25 0.77 11.62
CA LEU A 139 -0.25 0.50 10.58
C LEU A 139 -0.04 1.68 9.63
N GLY A 140 -1.13 2.39 9.28
CA GLY A 140 -1.03 3.61 8.48
C GLY A 140 -0.22 4.70 9.17
N ARG A 141 -0.40 4.88 10.49
CA ARG A 141 0.40 5.81 11.30
C ARG A 141 1.85 5.39 11.40
N GLU A 142 2.12 4.10 11.61
CA GLU A 142 3.48 3.56 11.66
C GLU A 142 4.25 3.87 10.36
N VAL A 143 3.62 3.60 9.21
CA VAL A 143 4.18 3.92 7.88
C VAL A 143 4.48 5.42 7.73
N LEU A 144 3.60 6.27 8.25
CA LEU A 144 3.78 7.72 8.21
C LEU A 144 4.73 8.27 9.30
N GLY A 145 5.23 7.42 10.21
CA GLY A 145 6.05 7.83 11.36
C GLY A 145 5.28 8.65 12.40
N LEU A 146 3.96 8.51 12.46
CA LEU A 146 3.08 9.17 13.43
C LEU A 146 2.95 8.32 14.71
N PRO A 147 2.64 8.93 15.88
CA PRO A 147 2.41 8.18 17.10
C PRO A 147 1.20 7.22 16.96
N PRO A 148 1.17 6.10 17.70
CA PRO A 148 0.05 5.15 17.69
C PRO A 148 -1.26 5.81 18.12
N ILE A 149 -2.41 5.27 17.69
CA ILE A 149 -3.72 5.83 18.07
C ILE A 149 -3.95 5.69 19.58
N ASN A 150 -4.34 6.79 20.23
CA ASN A 150 -4.82 6.74 21.60
C ASN A 150 -6.22 6.14 21.63
N ALA A 151 -6.58 5.45 22.71
CA ALA A 151 -7.92 4.87 22.88
C ALA A 151 -9.05 5.90 22.75
N ASP A 152 -8.75 7.18 22.98
CA ASP A 152 -9.69 8.31 22.92
C ASP A 152 -9.87 8.90 21.51
N ASP A 153 -9.09 8.49 20.49
CA ASP A 153 -9.21 9.01 19.12
C ASP A 153 -10.17 8.17 18.24
N PHE A 154 -10.92 7.22 18.83
CA PHE A 154 -11.88 6.35 18.15
C PHE A 154 -13.33 6.71 18.50
#